data_AF-A0A9D6NXR1-F1
#
_entry.id   AF-A0A9D6NXR1-F1
#
_cell.length_a   1.000
_cell.length_b   1.000
_cell.length_c   1.000
_cell.angle_alpha   90.00
_cell.angle_beta   90.00
_cell.angle_gamma   90.00
#
_symmetry.space_group_name_H-M   'P 1'
#
loop_
_entity.id
_entity.type
_entity.pdbx_description
1 polymer ?
#
loop_
_entity_poly.entity_id
_entity_poly.type
_entity_poly.pdbx_seq_one_letter_code
_entity_poly.pdbx_strand_id
1 'polypeptide(L)'
;YPVFWRDYQRLGHPVATEHTMYSTTQKLWAIGEKRGWTAKDEDGIAWDKNFIPWKFKDPKPSGQTTNIKVSFWSNQPNYDVAWAYDSSTNSYKRKNDGEDQKDLNNNIQLAPKVVIVQFQRESNANDGYPGNVHLLYGTTGSGKALVFQDGQVVEGRWIKSSRVARTKFVDQNSKEIELNRGQIWIQTVPEGSKVEY
;
A
#
# COMPACT_ATOMS: atom_id res chain seq x y z
N TYR A 1 -6.60 -4.84 -29.31
CA TYR A 1 -6.46 -4.12 -28.04
C TYR A 1 -4.98 -3.93 -27.68
N PRO A 2 -4.27 -2.91 -28.19
CA PRO A 2 -2.80 -2.80 -28.03
C PRO A 2 -2.32 -2.20 -26.69
N VAL A 3 -3.22 -1.74 -25.81
CA VAL A 3 -2.88 -1.13 -24.50
C VAL A 3 -2.41 -2.18 -23.49
N PHE A 4 -3.02 -3.35 -23.53
CA PHE A 4 -2.67 -4.49 -22.69
C PHE A 4 -2.15 -5.62 -23.57
N TRP A 5 -1.24 -6.43 -23.04
CA TRP A 5 -0.76 -7.63 -23.70
C TRP A 5 -0.56 -8.73 -22.68
N ARG A 6 -0.53 -9.98 -23.16
CA ARG A 6 -0.19 -11.14 -22.33
C ARG A 6 1.26 -11.54 -22.58
N ASP A 7 2.00 -11.73 -21.50
CA ASP A 7 3.36 -12.24 -21.51
C ASP A 7 3.42 -13.52 -20.65
N TYR A 8 3.34 -14.66 -21.34
CA TYR A 8 3.34 -15.99 -20.72
C TYR A 8 4.75 -16.45 -20.32
N GLN A 9 5.80 -15.76 -20.78
CA GLN A 9 7.20 -16.18 -20.60
C GLN A 9 7.95 -15.31 -19.59
N ARG A 10 7.37 -14.19 -19.16
CA ARG A 10 8.01 -13.21 -18.27
C ARG A 10 8.67 -13.80 -17.02
N LEU A 11 8.05 -14.82 -16.42
CA LEU A 11 8.54 -15.45 -15.18
C LEU A 11 9.50 -16.62 -15.43
N GLY A 12 9.77 -16.98 -16.69
CA GLY A 12 10.61 -18.12 -17.04
C GLY A 12 9.99 -19.50 -16.76
N HIS A 13 8.74 -19.53 -16.28
CA HIS A 13 7.95 -20.75 -16.08
C HIS A 13 6.47 -20.48 -16.40
N PRO A 14 5.67 -21.52 -16.70
CA PRO A 14 4.24 -21.35 -16.91
C PRO A 14 3.54 -20.81 -15.67
N VAL A 15 2.59 -19.91 -15.88
CA VAL A 15 1.62 -19.45 -14.89
C VAL A 15 0.23 -19.39 -15.51
N ALA A 16 -0.80 -19.42 -14.66
CA ALA A 16 -2.18 -19.33 -15.10
C ALA A 16 -2.43 -18.02 -15.88
N THR A 17 -3.36 -18.07 -16.85
CA THR A 17 -3.59 -16.97 -17.80
C THR A 17 -3.91 -15.64 -17.10
N GLU A 18 -4.63 -15.68 -15.99
CA GLU A 18 -4.96 -14.51 -15.17
C GLU A 18 -3.74 -13.73 -14.67
N HIS A 19 -2.56 -14.36 -14.58
CA HIS A 19 -1.31 -13.73 -14.11
C HIS A 19 -0.38 -13.23 -15.22
N THR A 20 -0.82 -13.25 -16.48
CA THR A 20 0.05 -12.90 -17.63
C THR A 20 -0.25 -11.54 -18.24
N MET A 21 -1.24 -10.78 -17.75
CA MET A 21 -1.64 -9.51 -18.36
C MET A 21 -0.77 -8.34 -17.88
N TYR A 22 -0.23 -7.56 -18.81
CA TYR A 22 0.62 -6.40 -18.54
C TYR A 22 0.16 -5.16 -19.33
N SER A 23 0.58 -3.99 -18.85
CA SER A 23 0.52 -2.71 -19.57
C SER A 23 1.77 -1.87 -19.24
N THR A 24 1.88 -0.68 -19.83
CA THR A 24 2.87 0.33 -19.42
C THR A 24 2.17 1.65 -19.15
N THR A 25 2.73 2.46 -18.24
CA THR A 25 2.24 3.80 -17.94
C THR A 25 2.12 4.65 -19.22
N GLN A 26 3.07 4.55 -20.16
CA GLN A 26 3.03 5.26 -21.43
C GLN A 26 1.81 4.84 -22.29
N LYS A 27 1.51 3.54 -22.39
CA LYS A 27 0.34 3.04 -23.13
C LYS A 27 -0.97 3.48 -22.46
N LEU A 28 -1.02 3.48 -21.13
CA LEU A 28 -2.19 3.93 -20.36
C LEU A 28 -2.45 5.43 -20.54
N TRP A 29 -1.41 6.27 -20.51
CA TRP A 29 -1.56 7.70 -20.77
C TRP A 29 -2.01 7.99 -22.21
N ALA A 30 -1.43 7.28 -23.20
CA ALA A 30 -1.79 7.47 -24.61
C ALA A 30 -3.27 7.14 -24.91
N ILE A 31 -3.86 6.14 -24.23
CA ILE A 31 -5.30 5.85 -24.37
C ILE A 31 -6.15 6.82 -23.55
N GLY A 32 -5.66 7.30 -22.41
CA GLY A 32 -6.32 8.32 -21.61
C GLY A 32 -6.51 9.62 -22.41
N GLU A 33 -5.46 10.10 -23.08
CA GLU A 33 -5.52 11.29 -23.93
C GLU A 33 -6.56 11.15 -25.05
N LYS A 34 -6.58 10.01 -25.76
CA LYS A 34 -7.58 9.72 -26.80
C LYS A 34 -9.02 9.69 -26.28
N ARG A 35 -9.20 9.42 -24.98
CA ARG A 35 -10.51 9.40 -24.31
C ARG A 35 -10.85 10.73 -23.64
N GLY A 36 -9.99 11.75 -23.75
CA GLY A 36 -10.15 13.01 -23.03
C GLY A 36 -9.91 12.91 -21.52
N TRP A 37 -9.31 11.81 -21.03
CA TRP A 37 -8.91 11.67 -19.62
C TRP A 37 -7.59 12.41 -19.40
N THR A 38 -7.71 13.71 -19.18
CA THR A 38 -6.56 14.61 -18.99
C THR A 38 -6.24 14.83 -17.52
N ALA A 39 -5.17 15.57 -17.24
CA ALA A 39 -4.83 16.04 -15.89
C ALA A 39 -5.77 17.14 -15.37
N LYS A 40 -6.87 17.44 -16.08
CA LYS A 40 -7.86 18.46 -15.74
C LYS A 40 -9.27 17.87 -15.71
N ASP A 41 -10.16 18.50 -14.94
CA ASP A 41 -11.60 18.22 -14.95
C ASP A 41 -12.31 18.89 -16.14
N GLU A 42 -13.64 18.78 -16.18
CA GLU A 42 -14.51 19.30 -17.25
C GLU A 42 -14.43 20.82 -17.40
N ASP A 43 -14.10 21.54 -16.33
CA ASP A 43 -13.94 23.00 -16.32
C ASP A 43 -12.49 23.44 -16.65
N GLY A 44 -11.61 22.48 -16.96
CA GLY A 44 -10.20 22.73 -17.27
C GLY A 44 -9.33 22.97 -16.03
N ILE A 45 -9.82 22.66 -14.83
CA ILE A 45 -9.09 22.80 -13.57
C ILE A 45 -8.23 21.56 -13.34
N ALA A 46 -6.95 21.77 -13.02
CA ALA A 46 -6.03 20.67 -12.76
C ALA A 46 -6.46 19.85 -11.53
N TRP A 47 -6.45 18.51 -11.64
CA TRP A 47 -6.85 17.59 -10.57
C TRP A 47 -6.00 17.73 -9.30
N ASP A 48 -4.79 18.27 -9.42
CA ASP A 48 -3.86 18.50 -8.31
C ASP A 48 -3.99 19.88 -7.65
N LYS A 49 -4.84 20.78 -8.17
CA LYS A 49 -4.99 22.16 -7.63
C LYS A 49 -5.26 22.20 -6.13
N ASN A 50 -6.08 21.27 -5.63
CA ASN A 50 -6.44 21.16 -4.22
C ASN A 50 -5.79 19.93 -3.56
N PHE A 51 -4.72 19.39 -4.16
CA PHE A 51 -4.00 18.26 -3.59
C PHE A 51 -3.32 18.67 -2.29
N ILE A 52 -3.66 17.96 -1.22
CA ILE A 52 -3.03 18.13 0.08
C ILE A 52 -2.02 16.99 0.25
N PRO A 53 -0.69 17.28 0.25
CA PRO A 53 0.32 16.28 0.55
C PRO A 53 0.25 15.87 2.02
N TRP A 54 0.78 14.69 2.34
CA TRP A 54 1.11 14.39 3.74
C TRP A 54 2.19 15.34 4.25
N LYS A 55 2.30 15.45 5.58
CA LYS A 55 3.44 16.14 6.19
C LYS A 55 4.66 15.25 6.12
N PHE A 56 5.79 15.85 5.78
CA PHE A 56 7.05 15.14 5.62
C PHE A 56 8.15 15.75 6.47
N LYS A 57 9.01 14.89 6.99
CA LYS A 57 10.22 15.26 7.71
C LYS A 57 11.45 14.60 7.08
N ASP A 58 12.62 15.12 7.43
CA ASP A 58 13.87 14.44 7.10
C ASP A 58 14.03 13.20 7.99
N PRO A 59 14.57 12.08 7.46
CA PRO A 59 14.70 10.86 8.22
C PRO A 59 15.67 11.03 9.39
N LYS A 60 15.34 10.45 10.55
CA LYS A 60 16.15 10.50 11.76
C LYS A 60 16.19 9.11 12.41
N PRO A 61 17.00 8.17 11.87
CA PRO A 61 17.12 6.81 12.40
C PRO A 61 17.48 6.84 13.89
N SER A 62 16.66 6.23 14.74
CA SER A 62 16.92 6.19 16.18
C SER A 62 16.32 5.00 16.93
N GLY A 63 15.49 4.19 16.27
CA GLY A 63 14.81 3.06 16.92
C GLY A 63 15.50 1.71 16.74
N GLN A 64 14.93 0.70 17.41
CA GLN A 64 15.42 -0.67 17.45
C GLN A 64 14.37 -1.70 16.98
N THR A 65 13.20 -1.26 16.50
CA THR A 65 12.19 -2.14 15.91
C THR A 65 12.70 -2.64 14.57
N THR A 66 13.17 -3.88 14.55
CA THR A 66 13.88 -4.46 13.41
C THR A 66 13.02 -5.39 12.55
N ASN A 67 12.17 -6.21 13.17
CA ASN A 67 11.37 -7.19 12.46
C ASN A 67 9.89 -6.90 12.68
N ILE A 68 9.15 -6.71 11.59
CA ILE A 68 7.71 -6.49 11.63
C ILE A 68 7.05 -7.63 10.87
N LYS A 69 6.17 -8.38 11.51
CA LYS A 69 5.35 -9.40 10.84
C LYS A 69 3.89 -8.94 10.84
N VAL A 70 3.27 -8.92 9.66
CA VAL A 70 1.88 -8.49 9.47
C VAL A 70 1.09 -9.66 8.88
N SER A 71 0.12 -10.15 9.65
CA SER A 71 -0.79 -11.20 9.21
C SER A 71 -2.09 -10.61 8.68
N PHE A 72 -2.48 -10.98 7.46
CA PHE A 72 -3.76 -10.56 6.89
C PHE A 72 -4.91 -11.31 7.58
N TRP A 73 -4.87 -12.65 7.56
CA TRP A 73 -5.85 -13.50 8.22
C TRP A 73 -5.17 -14.66 8.94
N SER A 74 -5.63 -14.98 10.15
CA SER A 74 -5.03 -16.01 11.01
C SER A 74 -5.11 -17.42 10.42
N ASN A 75 -6.07 -17.68 9.53
CA ASN A 75 -6.26 -18.95 8.84
C ASN A 75 -5.52 -19.01 7.48
N GLN A 76 -4.76 -17.98 7.11
CA GLN A 76 -4.08 -17.87 5.81
C GLN A 76 -2.63 -17.38 5.97
N PRO A 77 -1.78 -18.11 6.73
CA PRO A 77 -0.43 -17.66 7.09
C PRO A 77 0.52 -17.47 5.90
N ASN A 78 0.27 -18.13 4.76
CA ASN A 78 1.07 -17.98 3.54
C ASN A 78 0.97 -16.58 2.91
N TYR A 79 0.00 -15.77 3.33
CA TYR A 79 -0.12 -14.37 2.92
C TYR A 79 0.56 -13.40 3.90
N ASP A 80 1.16 -13.91 4.98
CA ASP A 80 1.89 -13.08 5.93
C ASP A 80 3.03 -12.33 5.23
N VAL A 81 3.18 -11.06 5.60
CA VAL A 81 4.25 -10.21 5.09
C VAL A 81 5.18 -9.85 6.22
N ALA A 82 6.48 -9.93 5.95
CA ALA A 82 7.50 -9.51 6.89
C ALA A 82 8.27 -8.30 6.36
N TRP A 83 8.71 -7.44 7.27
CA TRP A 83 9.54 -6.30 6.99
C TRP A 83 10.77 -6.35 7.92
N ALA A 84 11.94 -6.28 7.33
CA ALA A 84 13.21 -6.19 8.05
C ALA A 84 13.77 -4.76 7.90
N TYR A 85 13.83 -4.02 9.00
CA TYR A 85 14.45 -2.69 9.03
C TYR A 85 15.96 -2.79 8.86
N ASP A 86 16.49 -2.01 7.94
CA ASP A 86 17.91 -1.84 7.67
C ASP A 86 18.30 -0.41 8.07
N SER A 87 19.05 -0.29 9.17
CA SER A 87 19.47 1.01 9.73
C SER A 87 20.50 1.73 8.85
N SER A 88 21.28 0.99 8.04
CA SER A 88 22.29 1.59 7.15
C SER A 88 21.65 2.37 6.02
N THR A 89 20.50 1.88 5.54
CA THR A 89 19.73 2.52 4.47
C THR A 89 18.48 3.22 5.01
N ASN A 90 18.18 3.13 6.30
CA ASN A 90 16.94 3.58 6.93
C ASN A 90 15.70 3.19 6.11
N SER A 91 15.56 1.89 5.85
CA SER A 91 14.49 1.34 5.00
C SER A 91 14.01 -0.02 5.49
N TYR A 92 12.87 -0.48 5.00
CA TYR A 92 12.22 -1.71 5.44
C TYR A 92 12.17 -2.72 4.29
N LYS A 93 13.06 -3.72 4.29
CA LYS A 93 13.11 -4.76 3.25
C LYS A 93 11.91 -5.69 3.37
N ARG A 94 11.12 -5.79 2.30
CA ARG A 94 9.91 -6.61 2.28
C ARG A 94 10.20 -8.07 1.95
N LYS A 95 9.55 -8.97 2.69
CA LYS A 95 9.44 -10.39 2.37
C LYS A 95 7.98 -10.81 2.24
N ASN A 96 7.68 -11.66 1.26
CA ASN A 96 6.38 -12.31 1.09
C ASN A 96 6.59 -13.81 1.16
N ASP A 97 5.84 -14.51 2.01
CA ASP A 97 5.97 -15.97 2.15
C ASP A 97 7.43 -16.41 2.43
N GLY A 98 8.14 -15.64 3.27
CA GLY A 98 9.55 -15.87 3.62
C GLY A 98 10.58 -15.40 2.57
N GLU A 99 10.16 -15.17 1.33
CA GLU A 99 11.03 -14.79 0.21
C GLU A 99 11.15 -13.27 0.03
N ASP A 100 12.32 -12.82 -0.43
CA ASP A 100 12.54 -11.41 -0.75
C ASP A 100 11.60 -10.97 -1.89
N GLN A 101 10.73 -9.98 -1.64
CA GLN A 101 9.90 -9.46 -2.71
C GLN A 101 10.68 -8.44 -3.54
N LYS A 102 10.98 -8.79 -4.80
CA LYS A 102 11.76 -7.98 -5.73
C LYS A 102 10.91 -7.47 -6.89
N ASP A 103 11.22 -6.29 -7.40
CA ASP A 103 10.71 -5.83 -8.69
C ASP A 103 11.45 -6.58 -9.81
N LEU A 104 10.70 -7.31 -10.62
CA LEU A 104 11.26 -8.14 -11.68
C LEU A 104 12.00 -7.32 -12.77
N ASN A 105 11.68 -6.04 -12.94
CA ASN A 105 12.30 -5.22 -13.99
C ASN A 105 13.75 -4.84 -13.68
N ASN A 106 14.11 -4.75 -12.39
CA ASN A 106 15.42 -4.30 -11.95
C ASN A 106 16.07 -5.23 -10.92
N ASN A 107 15.37 -6.28 -10.50
CA ASN A 107 15.79 -7.25 -9.48
C ASN A 107 16.15 -6.61 -8.12
N ILE A 108 15.58 -5.45 -7.82
CA ILE A 108 15.78 -4.73 -6.55
C ILE A 108 14.68 -5.14 -5.57
N GLN A 109 15.06 -5.48 -4.35
CA GLN A 109 14.11 -5.77 -3.27
C GLN A 109 13.36 -4.49 -2.88
N LEU A 110 12.05 -4.64 -2.63
CA LEU A 110 11.23 -3.54 -2.15
C LEU A 110 11.70 -3.12 -0.75
N ALA A 111 12.04 -1.83 -0.61
CA ALA A 111 12.60 -1.26 0.61
C ALA A 111 12.09 0.17 0.88
N PRO A 112 10.79 0.36 1.20
CA PRO A 112 10.24 1.66 1.56
C PRO A 112 10.90 2.29 2.79
N LYS A 113 10.80 3.61 2.92
CA LYS A 113 11.25 4.39 4.08
C LYS A 113 10.23 4.39 5.22
N VAL A 114 8.96 4.15 4.88
CA VAL A 114 7.84 4.12 5.81
C VAL A 114 6.95 2.92 5.49
N VAL A 115 6.60 2.14 6.50
CA VAL A 115 5.58 1.10 6.41
C VAL A 115 4.42 1.50 7.32
N ILE A 116 3.21 1.56 6.79
CA ILE A 116 2.01 1.88 7.55
C ILE A 116 1.09 0.68 7.52
N VAL A 117 0.75 0.13 8.68
CA VAL A 117 -0.30 -0.88 8.80
C VAL A 117 -1.57 -0.18 9.27
N GLN A 118 -2.61 -0.17 8.44
CA GLN A 118 -3.91 0.40 8.78
C GLN A 118 -4.96 -0.70 8.92
N PHE A 119 -5.72 -0.65 10.02
CA PHE A 119 -6.73 -1.64 10.37
C PHE A 119 -8.09 -1.11 9.95
N GLN A 120 -8.78 -1.84 9.08
CA GLN A 120 -10.04 -1.42 8.52
C GLN A 120 -11.09 -2.49 8.76
N ARG A 121 -12.33 -2.06 9.04
CA ARG A 121 -13.44 -2.98 9.19
C ARG A 121 -13.65 -3.76 7.88
N GLU A 122 -13.57 -5.08 7.98
CA GLU A 122 -13.86 -6.01 6.89
C GLU A 122 -15.28 -6.56 7.06
N SER A 123 -16.00 -6.73 5.96
CA SER A 123 -17.29 -7.40 5.94
C SER A 123 -17.50 -8.07 4.58
N ASN A 124 -18.35 -9.07 4.50
CA ASN A 124 -18.76 -9.62 3.21
C ASN A 124 -19.55 -8.58 2.39
N ALA A 125 -19.42 -8.65 1.07
CA ALA A 125 -20.13 -7.75 0.15
C ALA A 125 -21.63 -8.04 0.08
N ASN A 126 -22.05 -9.27 0.41
CA ASN A 126 -23.44 -9.72 0.34
C ASN A 126 -24.09 -9.45 -1.03
N ASP A 127 -23.33 -9.61 -2.10
CA ASP A 127 -23.71 -9.32 -3.49
C ASP A 127 -24.28 -10.55 -4.23
N GLY A 128 -24.56 -11.62 -3.50
CA GLY A 128 -25.07 -12.88 -4.05
C GLY A 128 -24.01 -13.80 -4.64
N TYR A 129 -22.72 -13.47 -4.53
CA TYR A 129 -21.66 -14.36 -5.01
C TYR A 129 -21.61 -15.68 -4.21
N PRO A 130 -21.42 -16.85 -4.86
CA PRO A 130 -21.36 -18.14 -4.18
C PRO A 130 -20.35 -18.17 -3.03
N GLY A 131 -20.79 -18.62 -1.85
CA GLY A 131 -19.96 -18.67 -0.64
C GLY A 131 -19.69 -17.32 0.02
N ASN A 132 -20.27 -16.21 -0.48
CA ASN A 132 -20.13 -14.86 0.05
C ASN A 132 -18.67 -14.41 0.23
N VAL A 133 -17.78 -14.83 -0.67
CA VAL A 133 -16.32 -14.63 -0.53
C VAL A 133 -15.81 -13.26 -0.99
N HIS A 134 -16.69 -12.40 -1.52
CA HIS A 134 -16.34 -11.02 -1.82
C HIS A 134 -16.31 -10.19 -0.53
N LEU A 135 -15.24 -9.42 -0.36
CA LEU A 135 -14.98 -8.63 0.84
C LEU A 135 -15.07 -7.13 0.55
N LEU A 136 -15.61 -6.39 1.51
CA LEU A 136 -15.64 -4.94 1.56
C LEU A 136 -14.78 -4.47 2.74
N TYR A 137 -14.07 -3.38 2.51
CA TYR A 137 -13.29 -2.69 3.54
C TYR A 137 -13.87 -1.30 3.80
N GLY A 138 -14.06 -0.96 5.06
CA GLY A 138 -14.49 0.35 5.53
C GLY A 138 -13.41 1.41 5.33
N THR A 139 -13.30 1.95 4.11
CA THR A 139 -12.21 2.88 3.74
C THR A 139 -12.42 4.34 4.14
N THR A 140 -13.61 4.70 4.63
CA THR A 140 -13.95 6.04 5.14
C THR A 140 -14.27 5.94 6.63
N GLY A 141 -13.88 6.97 7.40
CA GLY A 141 -14.00 6.99 8.86
C GLY A 141 -12.64 7.06 9.52
N SER A 142 -12.42 6.24 10.55
CA SER A 142 -11.15 6.16 11.24
C SER A 142 -10.94 4.79 11.84
N GLY A 143 -9.69 4.37 11.99
CA GLY A 143 -9.32 3.11 12.63
C GLY A 143 -7.88 3.14 13.13
N LYS A 144 -7.44 2.06 13.81
CA LYS A 144 -6.08 1.92 14.30
C LYS A 144 -5.08 2.00 13.13
N ALA A 145 -3.93 2.59 13.37
CA ALA A 145 -2.77 2.52 12.48
C ALA A 145 -1.48 2.32 13.28
N LEU A 146 -0.52 1.63 12.68
CA LEU A 146 0.87 1.53 13.12
C LEU A 146 1.74 2.13 12.03
N VAL A 147 2.53 3.14 12.37
CA VAL A 147 3.45 3.80 11.42
C VAL A 147 4.87 3.44 11.80
N PHE A 148 5.52 2.65 10.96
CA PHE A 148 6.91 2.25 11.12
C PHE A 148 7.81 3.15 10.26
N GLN A 149 8.74 3.85 10.91
CA GLN A 149 9.77 4.68 10.28
C GLN A 149 10.95 4.87 11.25
N ASP A 150 12.17 5.08 10.73
CA ASP A 150 13.39 5.32 11.55
C ASP A 150 13.72 4.20 12.56
N GLY A 151 13.26 2.97 12.30
CA GLY A 151 13.38 1.84 13.22
C GLY A 151 12.44 1.96 14.43
N GLN A 152 11.45 2.85 14.37
CA GLN A 152 10.46 3.08 15.42
C GLN A 152 9.07 2.70 14.93
N VAL A 153 8.16 2.57 15.89
CA VAL A 153 6.73 2.42 15.66
C VAL A 153 6.01 3.56 16.36
N VAL A 154 5.12 4.23 15.63
CA VAL A 154 4.17 5.19 16.19
C VAL A 154 2.79 4.56 16.13
N GLU A 155 2.23 4.26 17.30
CA GLU A 155 0.84 3.82 17.40
C GLU A 155 -0.10 5.01 17.27
N GLY A 156 -1.14 4.85 16.46
CA GLY A 156 -2.01 5.95 16.13
C GLY A 156 -3.28 5.52 15.42
N ARG A 157 -3.82 6.43 14.61
CA ARG A 157 -5.06 6.23 13.85
C ARG A 157 -4.91 6.71 12.42
N TRP A 158 -5.55 6.02 11.49
CA TRP A 158 -5.88 6.61 10.20
C TRP A 158 -7.23 7.31 10.29
N ILE A 159 -7.40 8.41 9.56
CA ILE A 159 -8.64 9.19 9.48
C ILE A 159 -8.87 9.59 8.02
N LYS A 160 -10.04 9.29 7.48
CA LYS A 160 -10.45 9.68 6.12
C LYS A 160 -11.91 10.13 6.15
N SER A 161 -12.16 11.44 6.02
CA SER A 161 -13.49 12.01 6.25
C SER A 161 -14.51 11.75 5.13
N SER A 162 -14.05 11.48 3.90
CA SER A 162 -14.92 11.19 2.75
C SER A 162 -14.18 10.35 1.71
N ARG A 163 -14.88 9.86 0.68
CA ARG A 163 -14.28 9.12 -0.44
C ARG A 163 -13.17 9.89 -1.16
N VAL A 164 -13.30 11.22 -1.26
CA VAL A 164 -12.33 12.08 -1.95
C VAL A 164 -11.30 12.74 -1.02
N ALA A 165 -11.52 12.67 0.31
CA ALA A 165 -10.57 13.22 1.27
C ALA A 165 -9.28 12.39 1.35
N ARG A 166 -8.15 13.06 1.60
CA ARG A 166 -6.87 12.42 1.95
C ARG A 166 -6.99 11.67 3.27
N THR A 167 -6.51 10.44 3.31
CA THR A 167 -6.29 9.72 4.58
C THR A 167 -5.15 10.40 5.35
N LYS A 168 -5.38 10.77 6.60
CA LYS A 168 -4.36 11.29 7.52
C LYS A 168 -3.98 10.21 8.53
N PHE A 169 -2.73 10.22 8.96
CA PHE A 169 -2.25 9.37 10.07
C PHE A 169 -1.92 10.28 11.24
N VAL A 170 -2.50 9.99 12.40
CA VAL A 170 -2.33 10.78 13.62
C VAL A 170 -1.84 9.92 14.76
N ASP A 171 -1.06 10.49 15.67
CA ASP A 171 -0.62 9.83 16.90
C ASP A 171 -1.75 9.75 17.94
N GLN A 172 -1.45 9.21 19.11
CA GLN A 172 -2.40 9.09 20.23
C GLN A 172 -2.92 10.45 20.74
N ASN A 173 -2.20 11.54 20.49
CA ASN A 173 -2.58 12.91 20.85
C ASN A 173 -3.32 13.62 19.70
N SER A 174 -3.73 12.91 18.66
CA SER A 174 -4.36 13.45 17.45
C SER A 174 -3.48 14.43 16.65
N LYS A 175 -2.16 14.42 16.88
CA LYS A 175 -1.21 15.17 16.06
C LYS A 175 -0.90 14.37 14.80
N GLU A 176 -0.99 15.02 13.64
CA GLU A 176 -0.62 14.38 12.36
C GLU A 176 0.85 13.98 12.36
N ILE A 177 1.10 12.71 12.02
CA ILE A 177 2.43 12.10 11.97
C ILE A 177 3.13 12.59 10.71
N GLU A 178 4.32 13.16 10.87
CA GLU A 178 5.19 13.51 9.74
C GLU A 178 5.89 12.24 9.24
N LEU A 179 5.75 11.97 7.94
CA LEU A 179 6.32 10.79 7.30
C LEU A 179 7.74 11.08 6.80
N ASN A 180 8.63 10.09 6.87
CA ASN A 180 9.93 10.20 6.20
C ASN A 180 9.74 10.36 4.69
N ARG A 181 10.51 11.27 4.08
CA ARG A 181 10.57 11.40 2.62
C ARG A 181 11.08 10.09 1.98
N GLY A 182 10.38 9.63 0.95
CA GLY A 182 10.72 8.43 0.19
C GLY A 182 9.50 7.57 -0.09
N GLN A 183 9.73 6.32 -0.50
CA GLN A 183 8.64 5.38 -0.76
C GLN A 183 7.91 5.05 0.55
N ILE A 184 6.59 5.15 0.52
CA ILE A 184 5.69 4.77 1.61
C ILE A 184 4.93 3.52 1.16
N TRP A 185 4.88 2.52 2.02
CA TRP A 185 4.06 1.35 1.82
C TRP A 185 2.90 1.35 2.80
N ILE A 186 1.67 1.24 2.31
CA ILE A 186 0.48 1.14 3.15
C ILE A 186 -0.07 -0.28 3.02
N GLN A 187 -0.10 -1.00 4.12
CA GLN A 187 -0.69 -2.32 4.24
C GLN A 187 -2.05 -2.19 4.95
N THR A 188 -3.11 -2.53 4.24
CA THR A 188 -4.47 -2.59 4.81
C THR A 188 -4.73 -4.00 5.28
N VAL A 189 -5.17 -4.14 6.53
CA VAL A 189 -5.52 -5.42 7.14
C VAL A 189 -6.88 -5.30 7.83
N PRO A 190 -7.62 -6.41 8.01
CA PRO A 190 -8.84 -6.38 8.79
C PRO A 190 -8.57 -5.98 10.24
N GLU A 191 -9.58 -5.41 10.90
CA GLU A 191 -9.56 -5.25 12.35
C GLU A 191 -9.34 -6.60 13.04
N GLY A 192 -8.47 -6.64 14.05
CA GLY A 192 -8.10 -7.87 14.75
C GLY A 192 -6.92 -8.64 14.14
N SER A 193 -6.42 -8.25 12.97
CA SER A 193 -5.17 -8.78 12.42
C SER A 193 -3.99 -8.62 13.39
N LYS A 194 -3.12 -9.62 13.42
CA LYS A 194 -1.94 -9.63 14.28
C LYS A 194 -0.79 -8.89 13.61
N VAL A 195 -0.11 -8.04 14.37
CA VAL A 195 1.17 -7.43 13.98
C VAL A 195 2.16 -7.65 15.12
N GLU A 196 3.34 -8.20 14.79
CA GLU A 196 4.42 -8.47 15.74
C GLU A 196 5.60 -7.52 15.42
N TYR A 197 6.15 -6.83 16.43
CA TYR A 197 7.28 -5.89 16.31
C TYR A 197 7.95 -5.59 17.65
#